data_AF-A0A258FXX7-F1
#
_entry.id   AF-A0A258FXX7-F1
#
_cell.length_a   1.000
_cell.length_b   1.000
_cell.length_c   1.000
_cell.angle_alpha   90.00
_cell.angle_beta   90.00
_cell.angle_gamma   90.00
#
_symmetry.space_group_name_H-M   'P 1'
#
loop_
_entity.id
_entity.type
_entity.pdbx_description
1 polymer ?
#
loop_
_entity_poly.entity_id
_entity_poly.type
_entity_poly.pdbx_seq_one_letter_code
_entity_poly.pdbx_strand_id
1 'polypeptide(L)'
;MAIKHRRKLGFTITELVIVILIIGILATIVAVAYGGTQRRAENSAYGGTQRRAENSKVLAAVATWEKTIRLYQVNNTMKLPDDWTCLGTSAADFPVDTAYNLGAGMCERGMIVGDDMWTSEYKLVPPKPTKPTPTPVLLRQESSPGSGAMKTLTSGTKIMKGIVYAAISSQTPVDYPGAYLFYALDNQACPLNEDHAIRGNVNVCARLLTKPGLAWIDAIDV
;
A
#
# COMPACT_ATOMS: atom_id res chain seq x y z
N MET A 1 0.07 64.65 -60.88
CA MET A 1 0.30 63.69 -59.76
C MET A 1 -1.02 62.99 -59.50
N ALA A 2 -1.18 61.73 -59.94
CA ALA A 2 -2.46 61.03 -59.91
C ALA A 2 -2.58 60.14 -58.66
N ILE A 3 -3.61 60.37 -57.84
CA ILE A 3 -3.88 59.62 -56.61
C ILE A 3 -4.63 58.34 -56.99
N LYS A 4 -3.94 57.19 -56.87
CA LYS A 4 -4.51 55.86 -57.11
C LYS A 4 -5.36 55.44 -55.90
N HIS A 5 -6.67 55.65 -55.96
CA HIS A 5 -7.61 55.15 -54.95
C HIS A 5 -7.58 53.61 -54.91
N ARG A 6 -7.13 53.03 -53.79
CA ARG A 6 -7.31 51.59 -53.52
C ARG A 6 -8.79 51.35 -53.20
N ARG A 7 -9.44 50.46 -53.95
CA ARG A 7 -10.79 49.99 -53.62
C ARG A 7 -10.72 49.26 -52.27
N LYS A 8 -11.37 49.81 -51.25
CA LYS A 8 -11.62 49.09 -50.00
C LYS A 8 -12.68 48.04 -50.30
N LEU A 9 -12.32 46.76 -50.22
CA LEU A 9 -13.29 45.66 -50.23
C LEU A 9 -14.13 45.80 -48.96
N GLY A 10 -15.43 46.05 -49.13
CA GLY A 10 -16.37 46.18 -48.01
C GLY A 10 -16.66 44.81 -47.43
N PHE A 11 -16.63 44.72 -46.09
CA PHE A 11 -17.00 43.51 -45.37
C PHE A 11 -18.48 43.24 -45.59
N THR A 12 -18.82 42.12 -46.21
CA THR A 12 -20.22 41.80 -46.50
C THR A 12 -20.93 41.34 -45.24
N ILE A 13 -22.22 41.66 -45.10
CA ILE A 13 -23.05 41.12 -44.00
C ILE A 13 -22.98 39.58 -44.00
N THR A 14 -22.91 38.98 -45.17
CA THR A 14 -22.75 37.54 -45.37
C THR A 14 -21.45 36.98 -44.78
N GLU A 15 -20.32 37.68 -44.90
CA GLU A 15 -19.07 37.26 -44.24
C GLU A 15 -19.22 37.27 -42.72
N LEU A 16 -19.88 38.28 -42.16
CA LEU A 16 -20.12 38.35 -40.71
C LEU A 16 -20.99 37.19 -40.22
N VAL A 17 -22.05 36.86 -40.96
CA VAL A 17 -23.01 35.80 -40.59
C VAL A 17 -22.37 34.42 -40.62
N ILE A 18 -21.52 34.13 -41.60
CA ILE A 18 -20.84 32.83 -41.67
C ILE A 18 -19.86 32.67 -40.51
N VAL A 19 -19.16 33.74 -40.12
CA VAL A 19 -18.20 33.69 -39.01
C VAL A 19 -18.89 33.35 -37.68
N ILE A 20 -20.01 34.01 -37.35
CA ILE A 20 -20.74 33.73 -36.11
C ILE A 20 -21.29 32.29 -36.09
N LEU A 21 -21.71 31.76 -37.25
CA LEU A 21 -22.21 30.41 -37.38
C LEU A 21 -21.09 29.38 -37.16
N ILE A 22 -19.91 29.62 -37.72
CA ILE A 22 -18.72 28.79 -37.50
C ILE A 22 -18.34 28.78 -36.01
N ILE A 23 -18.32 29.96 -35.35
CA ILE A 23 -18.00 30.06 -33.92
C ILE A 23 -19.03 29.27 -33.08
N GLY A 24 -20.32 29.36 -33.42
CA GLY A 24 -21.37 28.60 -32.74
C GLY A 24 -21.18 27.09 -32.82
N ILE A 25 -20.87 26.57 -34.01
CA ILE A 25 -20.62 25.13 -34.20
C ILE A 25 -19.38 24.70 -33.41
N LEU A 26 -18.29 25.46 -33.50
CA LEU A 26 -17.05 25.15 -32.78
C LEU A 26 -17.25 25.14 -31.26
N ALA A 27 -17.98 26.12 -30.71
CA ALA A 27 -18.25 26.21 -29.28
C ALA A 27 -19.02 24.98 -28.76
N THR A 28 -20.03 24.53 -29.52
CA THR A 28 -20.84 23.37 -29.11
C THR A 28 -20.01 22.08 -29.05
N ILE A 29 -19.15 21.85 -30.05
CA ILE A 29 -18.27 20.68 -30.09
C ILE A 29 -17.28 20.70 -28.92
N VAL A 30 -16.67 21.87 -28.65
CA VAL A 30 -15.73 22.06 -27.54
C VAL A 30 -16.39 21.82 -26.19
N ALA A 31 -17.62 22.30 -25.97
CA ALA A 31 -18.34 22.15 -24.70
C ALA A 31 -18.60 20.66 -24.35
N VAL A 32 -19.01 19.85 -25.32
CA VAL A 32 -19.26 18.41 -25.12
C VAL A 32 -17.96 17.67 -24.80
N ALA A 33 -16.85 18.02 -25.47
CA ALA A 33 -15.54 17.41 -25.21
C ALA A 33 -15.01 17.77 -23.82
N TYR A 34 -15.11 19.04 -23.40
CA TYR A 34 -14.62 19.51 -22.10
C TYR A 34 -15.40 18.91 -20.92
N GLY A 35 -16.72 18.75 -21.03
CA GLY A 35 -17.51 18.13 -19.97
C GLY A 35 -17.11 16.66 -19.70
N GLY A 36 -16.73 15.93 -20.75
CA GLY A 36 -16.26 14.54 -20.65
C GLY A 36 -14.87 14.41 -20.03
N THR A 37 -13.94 15.31 -20.36
CA THR A 37 -12.56 15.29 -19.83
C THR A 37 -12.51 15.70 -18.36
N GLN A 38 -13.29 16.72 -17.96
CA GLN A 38 -13.34 17.19 -16.57
C GLN A 38 -13.83 16.09 -15.62
N ARG A 39 -14.92 15.40 -15.96
CA ARG A 39 -15.42 14.26 -15.16
C ARG A 39 -14.42 13.12 -15.03
N ARG A 40 -13.64 12.83 -16.08
CA ARG A 40 -12.59 11.80 -16.02
C ARG A 40 -11.47 12.22 -15.07
N ALA A 41 -11.04 13.49 -15.13
CA ALA A 41 -10.03 14.03 -14.23
C ALA A 41 -10.50 14.00 -12.77
N GLU A 42 -11.75 14.38 -12.49
CA GLU A 42 -12.35 14.33 -11.15
C GLU A 42 -12.41 12.89 -10.61
N ASN A 43 -12.86 11.93 -11.43
CA ASN A 43 -12.90 10.51 -11.04
C ASN A 43 -11.50 9.95 -10.74
N SER A 44 -10.49 10.33 -11.53
CA SER A 44 -9.09 9.94 -11.28
C SER A 44 -8.53 10.57 -10.01
N ALA A 45 -8.87 11.84 -9.73
CA ALA A 45 -8.45 12.54 -8.51
C ALA A 45 -9.05 11.88 -7.26
N TYR A 46 -10.34 11.55 -7.28
CA TYR A 46 -11.03 10.88 -6.17
C TYR A 46 -10.43 9.50 -5.86
N GLY A 47 -10.13 8.71 -6.90
CA GLY A 47 -9.45 7.42 -6.74
C GLY A 47 -8.06 7.55 -6.11
N GLY A 48 -7.32 8.62 -6.43
CA GLY A 48 -6.01 8.91 -5.82
C GLY A 48 -6.10 9.31 -4.35
N THR A 49 -7.08 10.15 -3.97
CA THR A 49 -7.26 10.57 -2.57
C THR A 49 -7.65 9.42 -1.66
N GLN A 50 -8.51 8.52 -2.13
CA GLN A 50 -8.94 7.36 -1.35
C GLN A 50 -7.76 6.41 -1.06
N ARG A 51 -6.92 6.12 -2.07
CA ARG A 51 -5.73 5.26 -1.89
C ARG A 51 -4.76 5.83 -0.86
N ARG A 52 -4.51 7.14 -0.88
CA ARG A 52 -3.65 7.81 0.10
C ARG A 52 -4.21 7.71 1.51
N ALA A 53 -5.53 7.85 1.68
CA ALA A 53 -6.18 7.68 2.97
C ALA A 53 -5.99 6.24 3.50
N GLU A 54 -6.21 5.22 2.67
CA GLU A 54 -6.00 3.83 3.08
C GLU A 54 -4.52 3.52 3.41
N ASN A 55 -3.59 3.96 2.56
CA ASN A 55 -2.16 3.81 2.81
C ASN A 55 -1.74 4.51 4.12
N SER A 56 -2.32 5.67 4.45
CA SER A 56 -2.03 6.37 5.70
C SER A 56 -2.48 5.59 6.94
N LYS A 57 -3.58 4.83 6.85
CA LYS A 57 -4.03 3.94 7.95
C LYS A 57 -3.05 2.79 8.15
N VAL A 58 -2.59 2.17 7.05
CA VAL A 58 -1.59 1.10 7.11
C VAL A 58 -0.31 1.61 7.77
N LEU A 59 0.20 2.77 7.33
CA LEU A 59 1.42 3.36 7.90
C LEU A 59 1.27 3.72 9.38
N ALA A 60 0.13 4.27 9.79
CA ALA A 60 -0.16 4.54 11.20
C ALA A 60 -0.21 3.25 12.03
N ALA A 61 -0.81 2.19 11.50
CA ALA A 61 -0.85 0.88 12.14
C ALA A 61 0.56 0.27 12.24
N VAL A 62 1.39 0.33 11.19
CA VAL A 62 2.79 -0.13 11.21
C VAL A 62 3.59 0.59 12.30
N ALA A 63 3.47 1.92 12.38
CA ALA A 63 4.16 2.71 13.40
C ALA A 63 3.70 2.37 14.83
N THR A 64 2.44 1.97 14.99
CA THR A 64 1.88 1.55 16.29
C THR A 64 2.44 0.17 16.67
N TRP A 65 2.38 -0.80 15.76
CA TRP A 65 2.93 -2.14 15.96
C TRP A 65 4.43 -2.13 16.23
N GLU A 66 5.19 -1.29 15.52
CA GLU A 66 6.61 -1.12 15.79
C GLU A 66 6.87 -0.73 17.24
N LYS A 67 6.13 0.25 17.77
CA LYS A 67 6.26 0.67 19.18
C LYS A 67 5.91 -0.47 20.13
N THR A 68 4.81 -1.18 19.88
CA THR A 68 4.38 -2.33 20.69
C THR A 68 5.45 -3.41 20.73
N ILE A 69 6.02 -3.77 19.58
CA ILE A 69 7.07 -4.80 19.49
C ILE A 69 8.36 -4.34 20.18
N ARG A 70 8.73 -3.06 20.05
CA ARG A 70 9.88 -2.49 20.79
C ARG A 70 9.65 -2.50 22.30
N LEU A 71 8.44 -2.20 22.77
CA LEU A 71 8.09 -2.30 24.19
C LEU A 71 8.18 -3.76 24.69
N TYR A 72 7.67 -4.70 23.90
CA TYR A 72 7.81 -6.13 24.19
C TYR A 72 9.28 -6.53 24.30
N GLN A 73 10.12 -6.07 23.37
CA GLN A 73 11.56 -6.33 23.38
C GLN A 73 12.21 -5.86 24.69
N VAL A 74 11.91 -4.64 25.13
CA VAL A 74 12.43 -4.10 26.40
C VAL A 74 11.97 -4.93 27.60
N ASN A 75 10.72 -5.37 27.61
CA ASN A 75 10.15 -6.15 28.71
C ASN A 75 10.61 -7.62 28.73
N ASN A 76 11.08 -8.15 27.61
CA ASN A 76 11.46 -9.55 27.45
C ASN A 76 12.98 -9.72 27.24
N THR A 77 13.78 -9.07 28.09
CA THR A 77 15.24 -9.23 28.12
C THR A 77 15.91 -8.92 26.78
N MET A 78 15.43 -7.87 26.10
CA MET A 78 15.88 -7.45 24.76
C MET A 78 15.67 -8.49 23.65
N LYS A 79 14.92 -9.58 23.90
CA LYS A 79 14.61 -10.61 22.92
C LYS A 79 13.35 -10.25 22.15
N LEU A 80 13.44 -10.27 20.83
CA LEU A 80 12.29 -10.14 19.94
C LEU A 80 11.54 -11.48 19.84
N PRO A 81 10.25 -11.46 19.49
CA PRO A 81 9.51 -12.67 19.16
C PRO A 81 10.18 -13.47 18.06
N ASP A 82 10.46 -14.76 18.28
CA ASP A 82 10.86 -15.68 17.22
C ASP A 82 9.60 -16.32 16.62
N ASP A 83 8.83 -15.50 15.89
CA ASP A 83 7.55 -15.91 15.30
C ASP A 83 7.36 -15.28 13.92
N TRP A 84 6.49 -15.90 13.13
CA TRP A 84 5.95 -15.35 11.89
C TRP A 84 4.44 -15.27 12.04
N THR A 85 3.90 -14.06 12.15
CA THR A 85 2.49 -13.88 12.50
C THR A 85 1.81 -12.68 11.86
N CYS A 86 0.50 -12.81 11.66
CA CYS A 86 -0.38 -11.74 11.25
C CYS A 86 -0.63 -10.79 12.43
N LEU A 87 -0.38 -9.50 12.24
CA LEU A 87 -0.60 -8.49 13.28
C LEU A 87 -2.05 -7.98 13.24
N GLY A 88 -2.90 -8.61 14.05
CA GLY A 88 -4.26 -8.15 14.32
C GLY A 88 -4.85 -8.83 15.55
N THR A 89 -5.80 -8.16 16.20
CA THR A 89 -6.36 -8.60 17.49
C THR A 89 -7.30 -9.79 17.42
N SER A 90 -7.88 -10.06 16.25
CA SER A 90 -8.77 -11.20 16.04
C SER A 90 -8.79 -11.65 14.58
N ALA A 91 -9.32 -12.85 14.33
CA ALA A 91 -9.61 -13.31 12.97
C ALA A 91 -10.62 -12.40 12.24
N ALA A 92 -11.44 -11.62 12.96
CA ALA A 92 -12.36 -10.67 12.37
C ALA A 92 -11.65 -9.46 11.73
N ASP A 93 -10.41 -9.17 12.14
CA ASP A 93 -9.59 -8.14 11.50
C ASP A 93 -9.13 -8.58 10.09
N PHE A 94 -9.14 -9.89 9.83
CA PHE A 94 -8.82 -10.51 8.56
C PHE A 94 -10.00 -11.38 8.09
N PRO A 95 -11.11 -10.77 7.63
CA PRO A 95 -12.28 -11.53 7.19
C PRO A 95 -11.94 -12.42 5.99
N VAL A 96 -12.75 -13.45 5.77
CA VAL A 96 -12.63 -14.32 4.58
C VAL A 96 -12.67 -13.47 3.32
N ASP A 97 -11.73 -13.72 2.40
CA ASP A 97 -11.69 -13.09 1.09
C ASP A 97 -11.81 -14.18 0.01
N THR A 98 -13.04 -14.40 -0.44
CA THR A 98 -13.36 -15.46 -1.41
C THR A 98 -12.80 -15.18 -2.80
N ALA A 99 -12.56 -13.91 -3.15
CA ALA A 99 -11.96 -13.55 -4.42
C ALA A 99 -10.53 -14.09 -4.56
N TYR A 100 -9.84 -14.26 -3.44
CA TYR A 100 -8.43 -14.65 -3.39
C TYR A 100 -8.16 -15.96 -2.63
N ASN A 101 -9.23 -16.68 -2.25
CA ASN A 101 -9.17 -17.89 -1.42
C ASN A 101 -8.39 -17.69 -0.11
N LEU A 102 -8.59 -16.55 0.56
CA LEU A 102 -8.06 -16.31 1.90
C LEU A 102 -9.12 -16.67 2.94
N GLY A 103 -8.78 -17.60 3.85
CA GLY A 103 -9.59 -17.93 5.01
C GLY A 103 -9.59 -16.81 6.05
N ALA A 104 -10.49 -16.94 7.05
CA ALA A 104 -10.53 -16.01 8.18
C ALA A 104 -9.21 -16.05 8.96
N GLY A 105 -8.67 -14.90 9.34
CA GLY A 105 -7.38 -14.80 9.99
C GLY A 105 -6.18 -14.88 9.04
N MET A 106 -6.36 -15.00 7.72
CA MET A 106 -5.21 -15.01 6.79
C MET A 106 -4.84 -13.58 6.37
N CYS A 107 -3.59 -13.19 6.63
CA CYS A 107 -3.06 -11.85 6.30
C CYS A 107 -2.13 -11.83 5.09
N GLU A 108 -1.69 -12.99 4.59
CA GLU A 108 -0.73 -13.05 3.51
C GLU A 108 -0.87 -14.33 2.69
N ARG A 109 -0.64 -14.22 1.39
CA ARG A 109 -0.42 -15.35 0.50
C ARG A 109 0.67 -15.01 -0.52
N GLY A 110 1.87 -15.50 -0.24
CA GLY A 110 2.99 -15.53 -1.17
C GLY A 110 3.63 -14.16 -1.46
N MET A 111 3.57 -13.20 -0.54
CA MET A 111 4.21 -11.90 -0.74
C MET A 111 5.73 -12.04 -0.56
N ILE A 112 6.51 -11.45 -1.46
CA ILE A 112 7.96 -11.58 -1.51
C ILE A 112 8.57 -10.19 -1.30
N VAL A 113 9.58 -10.06 -0.44
CA VAL A 113 10.51 -8.93 -0.47
C VAL A 113 11.85 -9.49 -0.97
N GLY A 114 12.23 -9.19 -2.21
CA GLY A 114 13.42 -9.75 -2.88
C GLY A 114 13.10 -10.63 -4.11
N ASP A 115 14.13 -11.07 -4.83
CA ASP A 115 13.95 -11.85 -6.07
C ASP A 115 13.87 -13.38 -5.87
N ASP A 116 14.30 -13.93 -4.72
CA ASP A 116 14.34 -15.40 -4.51
C ASP A 116 13.83 -15.89 -3.13
N MET A 117 13.08 -15.09 -2.38
CA MET A 117 12.69 -15.43 -1.00
C MET A 117 11.34 -16.16 -0.91
N TRP A 118 11.37 -17.48 -0.71
CA TRP A 118 10.18 -18.33 -0.54
C TRP A 118 9.86 -18.59 0.93
N THR A 119 8.62 -18.31 1.33
CA THR A 119 7.88 -19.26 2.20
C THR A 119 6.51 -19.49 1.58
N SER A 120 6.17 -20.76 1.35
CA SER A 120 5.03 -21.21 0.53
C SER A 120 3.73 -21.39 1.34
N GLU A 121 3.68 -20.92 2.58
CA GLU A 121 2.62 -21.32 3.50
C GLU A 121 1.71 -20.17 3.88
N TYR A 122 0.40 -20.43 3.75
CA TYR A 122 -0.67 -19.58 4.29
C TYR A 122 -0.37 -19.25 5.75
N LYS A 123 -0.35 -17.98 6.10
CA LYS A 123 -0.17 -17.55 7.50
C LYS A 123 -1.51 -17.19 8.10
N LEU A 124 -1.82 -17.85 9.21
CA LEU A 124 -3.04 -17.66 9.98
C LEU A 124 -2.71 -16.83 11.22
N VAL A 125 -3.62 -15.93 11.60
CA VAL A 125 -3.70 -15.42 12.98
C VAL A 125 -3.76 -16.67 13.87
N PRO A 126 -2.84 -16.82 14.83
CA PRO A 126 -2.77 -18.04 15.63
C PRO A 126 -4.12 -18.27 16.33
N PRO A 127 -4.83 -19.39 16.10
CA PRO A 127 -5.95 -19.76 16.94
C PRO A 127 -5.39 -19.91 18.36
N LYS A 128 -6.07 -19.31 19.36
CA LYS A 128 -5.71 -19.26 20.78
C LYS A 128 -4.48 -20.13 21.17
N PRO A 129 -3.39 -19.52 21.67
CA PRO A 129 -2.08 -20.17 21.84
C PRO A 129 -2.15 -21.46 22.69
N THR A 130 -1.71 -22.59 22.13
CA THR A 130 -1.36 -23.82 22.90
C THR A 130 0.10 -23.81 23.36
N LYS A 131 0.94 -22.95 22.79
CA LYS A 131 2.23 -22.51 23.32
C LYS A 131 2.17 -20.99 23.47
N PRO A 132 2.81 -20.36 24.47
CA PRO A 132 2.86 -18.91 24.62
C PRO A 132 3.68 -18.32 23.46
N THR A 133 3.05 -18.20 22.29
CA THR A 133 3.56 -17.39 21.21
C THR A 133 3.51 -15.94 21.70
N PRO A 134 4.52 -15.11 21.41
CA PRO A 134 4.53 -13.70 21.79
C PRO A 134 3.34 -12.92 21.24
N THR A 135 2.72 -13.44 20.19
CA THR A 135 1.57 -12.87 19.48
C THR A 135 0.43 -12.51 20.44
N PRO A 136 -0.18 -13.41 21.21
CA PRO A 136 -1.21 -13.05 22.20
C PRO A 136 -0.79 -12.07 23.31
N VAL A 137 0.51 -11.86 23.55
CA VAL A 137 1.01 -10.82 24.47
C VAL A 137 1.11 -9.46 23.75
N LEU A 138 1.57 -9.45 22.51
CA LEU A 138 1.54 -8.27 21.63
C LEU A 138 0.11 -7.81 21.31
N LEU A 139 -0.82 -8.76 21.14
CA LEU A 139 -2.23 -8.50 20.85
C LEU A 139 -3.01 -7.95 22.05
N ARG A 140 -2.51 -8.08 23.28
CA ARG A 140 -3.17 -7.53 24.48
C ARG A 140 -2.96 -6.03 24.65
N GLN A 141 -2.03 -5.40 23.94
CA GLN A 141 -1.71 -3.97 24.07
C GLN A 141 -2.51 -3.03 23.14
N GLU A 142 -3.72 -3.42 22.74
CA GLU A 142 -4.70 -2.55 22.04
C GLU A 142 -4.24 -1.85 20.74
N SER A 143 -3.18 -2.32 20.08
CA SER A 143 -2.78 -1.78 18.77
C SER A 143 -3.57 -2.40 17.61
N SER A 144 -4.88 -2.64 17.78
CA SER A 144 -5.71 -3.10 16.67
C SER A 144 -5.87 -1.97 15.66
N PRO A 145 -5.59 -2.19 14.37
CA PRO A 145 -5.99 -1.25 13.32
C PRO A 145 -7.52 -1.10 13.19
N GLY A 146 -8.32 -1.85 13.95
CA GLY A 146 -9.78 -1.88 13.87
C GLY A 146 -10.24 -2.94 12.86
N SER A 147 -11.34 -3.62 13.16
CA SER A 147 -11.91 -4.67 12.30
C SER A 147 -12.27 -4.12 10.92
N GLY A 148 -11.72 -4.73 9.85
CA GLY A 148 -12.00 -4.34 8.46
C GLY A 148 -11.17 -3.18 7.90
N ALA A 149 -10.16 -2.69 8.63
CA ALA A 149 -9.45 -1.46 8.27
C ALA A 149 -8.39 -1.58 7.16
N MET A 150 -7.97 -2.78 6.77
CA MET A 150 -6.89 -2.96 5.81
C MET A 150 -7.36 -3.70 4.54
N LYS A 151 -7.33 -2.97 3.43
CA LYS A 151 -7.69 -3.45 2.09
C LYS A 151 -6.75 -4.59 1.67
N THR A 152 -7.31 -5.66 1.08
CA THR A 152 -6.53 -6.69 0.40
C THR A 152 -5.86 -6.07 -0.85
N LEU A 153 -4.53 -6.14 -0.92
CA LEU A 153 -3.73 -5.67 -2.05
C LEU A 153 -3.16 -6.86 -2.82
N THR A 154 -3.23 -6.81 -4.15
CA THR A 154 -2.83 -7.92 -5.02
C THR A 154 -1.96 -7.47 -6.17
N SER A 155 -0.97 -8.30 -6.50
CA SER A 155 -0.15 -8.19 -7.70
C SER A 155 0.05 -9.59 -8.29
N GLY A 156 -0.72 -9.93 -9.32
CA GLY A 156 -0.75 -11.27 -9.89
C GLY A 156 -1.29 -12.29 -8.90
N THR A 157 -0.53 -13.33 -8.60
CA THR A 157 -0.89 -14.38 -7.62
C THR A 157 -0.49 -14.03 -6.18
N LYS A 158 0.15 -12.88 -5.97
CA LYS A 158 0.66 -12.44 -4.66
C LYS A 158 -0.37 -11.54 -3.98
N ILE A 159 -0.69 -11.84 -2.73
CA ILE A 159 -1.75 -11.15 -1.98
C ILE A 159 -1.23 -10.77 -0.58
N MET A 160 -1.40 -9.51 -0.22
CA MET A 160 -1.25 -9.04 1.16
C MET A 160 -2.56 -8.51 1.70
N LYS A 161 -2.81 -8.81 2.96
CA LYS A 161 -3.92 -8.29 3.71
C LYS A 161 -3.43 -7.91 5.10
N GLY A 162 -3.05 -6.65 5.27
CA GLY A 162 -2.63 -6.10 6.54
C GLY A 162 -1.12 -6.11 6.77
N ILE A 163 -0.71 -6.34 8.01
CA ILE A 163 0.69 -6.23 8.46
C ILE A 163 1.13 -7.59 8.99
N VAL A 164 2.33 -8.01 8.60
CA VAL A 164 2.93 -9.28 9.01
C VAL A 164 4.20 -8.97 9.78
N TYR A 165 4.38 -9.64 10.91
CA TYR A 165 5.66 -9.69 11.61
C TYR A 165 6.36 -11.00 11.25
N ALA A 166 7.66 -10.93 10.95
CA ALA A 166 8.48 -12.13 10.89
C ALA A 166 9.86 -11.88 11.48
N ALA A 167 10.32 -12.82 12.31
CA ALA A 167 11.72 -12.99 12.63
C ALA A 167 12.36 -13.98 11.64
N ILE A 168 13.42 -13.55 10.97
CA ILE A 168 14.19 -14.35 10.02
C ILE A 168 15.52 -14.68 10.68
N SER A 169 15.69 -15.93 11.10
CA SER A 169 16.98 -16.47 11.52
C SER A 169 17.79 -16.92 10.30
N SER A 170 19.11 -16.82 10.38
CA SER A 170 20.08 -16.95 9.28
C SER A 170 20.18 -18.34 8.62
N GLN A 171 19.24 -19.26 8.86
CA GLN A 171 19.24 -20.62 8.30
C GLN A 171 18.55 -20.74 6.94
N THR A 172 17.95 -19.66 6.45
CA THR A 172 17.49 -19.53 5.07
C THR A 172 18.57 -18.79 4.26
N PRO A 173 18.67 -18.97 2.92
CA PRO A 173 19.78 -18.46 2.11
C PRO A 173 19.79 -16.93 1.93
N VAL A 174 19.53 -16.17 2.98
CA VAL A 174 19.41 -14.71 3.00
C VAL A 174 20.51 -14.10 3.85
N ASP A 175 21.19 -13.12 3.28
CA ASP A 175 22.24 -12.32 3.93
C ASP A 175 21.71 -11.31 4.98
N TYR A 176 20.41 -11.34 5.31
CA TYR A 176 19.75 -10.31 6.13
C TYR A 176 18.94 -10.88 7.31
N PRO A 177 19.60 -11.52 8.30
CA PRO A 177 18.92 -11.95 9.53
C PRO A 177 18.36 -10.73 10.29
N GLY A 178 17.15 -10.86 10.81
CA GLY A 178 16.49 -9.74 11.48
C GLY A 178 15.00 -9.95 11.71
N ALA A 179 14.40 -9.03 12.44
CA ALA A 179 12.95 -8.97 12.60
C ALA A 179 12.39 -7.86 11.71
N TYR A 180 11.32 -8.16 10.99
CA TYR A 180 10.74 -7.29 9.98
C TYR A 180 9.24 -7.12 10.20
N LEU A 181 8.75 -5.93 9.86
CA LEU A 181 7.34 -5.68 9.58
C LEU A 181 7.14 -5.58 8.09
N PHE A 182 6.36 -6.50 7.54
CA PHE A 182 5.93 -6.47 6.16
C PHE A 182 4.54 -5.85 6.05
N TYR A 183 4.37 -4.99 5.06
CA TYR A 183 3.08 -4.40 4.72
C TYR A 183 3.07 -3.96 3.26
N ALA A 184 1.90 -3.66 2.71
CA ALA A 184 1.75 -3.29 1.31
C ALA A 184 1.05 -1.93 1.15
N LEU A 185 1.44 -1.18 0.14
CA LEU A 185 0.86 0.11 -0.24
C LEU A 185 0.37 0.08 -1.69
N ASP A 186 -0.82 0.63 -1.93
CA ASP A 186 -1.43 0.73 -3.27
C ASP A 186 -0.88 1.97 -4.00
N ASN A 187 -0.08 1.74 -5.04
CA ASN A 187 0.47 2.75 -5.93
C ASN A 187 1.19 3.91 -5.21
N GLN A 188 1.86 3.60 -4.10
CA GLN A 188 2.61 4.54 -3.28
C GLN A 188 3.93 3.90 -2.88
N ALA A 189 5.03 4.63 -3.02
CA ALA A 189 6.35 4.15 -2.63
C ALA A 189 6.44 3.88 -1.11
N CYS A 190 7.29 2.93 -0.74
CA CYS A 190 7.62 2.69 0.66
C CYS A 190 8.33 3.90 1.28
N PRO A 191 8.21 4.11 2.60
CA PRO A 191 8.97 5.14 3.31
C PRO A 191 10.50 4.99 3.08
N LEU A 192 11.22 6.11 3.23
CA LEU A 192 12.68 6.13 3.09
C LEU A 192 13.34 5.19 4.12
N ASN A 193 14.41 4.50 3.71
CA ASN A 193 15.17 3.51 4.49
C ASN A 193 14.43 2.21 4.80
N GLU A 194 13.35 1.92 4.07
CA GLU A 194 12.72 0.60 4.08
C GLU A 194 13.09 -0.19 2.83
N ASP A 195 13.41 -1.47 3.04
CA ASP A 195 13.57 -2.40 1.94
C ASP A 195 12.22 -2.58 1.26
N HIS A 196 12.23 -2.66 -0.05
CA HIS A 196 11.00 -2.72 -0.81
C HIS A 196 11.12 -3.63 -2.03
N ALA A 197 10.01 -4.29 -2.35
CA ALA A 197 9.82 -4.97 -3.61
C ALA A 197 8.66 -4.32 -4.36
N ILE A 198 8.94 -3.85 -5.57
CA ILE A 198 7.93 -3.28 -6.47
C ILE A 198 7.38 -4.43 -7.31
N ARG A 199 6.07 -4.69 -7.22
CA ARG A 199 5.39 -5.65 -8.10
C ARG A 199 4.10 -5.00 -8.64
N GLY A 200 4.17 -4.53 -9.89
CA GLY A 200 3.05 -3.85 -10.53
C GLY A 200 2.64 -2.56 -9.80
N ASN A 201 1.37 -2.48 -9.40
CA ASN A 201 0.81 -1.33 -8.68
C ASN A 201 0.88 -1.46 -7.15
N VAL A 202 1.44 -2.56 -6.63
CA VAL A 202 1.55 -2.80 -5.18
C VAL A 202 3.02 -2.76 -4.80
N ASN A 203 3.33 -1.90 -3.83
CA ASN A 203 4.66 -1.85 -3.23
C ASN A 203 4.63 -2.59 -1.91
N VAL A 204 5.47 -3.61 -1.80
CA VAL A 204 5.66 -4.38 -0.58
C VAL A 204 6.82 -3.76 0.16
N CYS A 205 6.57 -3.33 1.39
CA CYS A 205 7.53 -2.65 2.23
C CYS A 205 7.94 -3.57 3.37
N ALA A 206 9.23 -3.59 3.67
CA ALA A 206 9.81 -4.27 4.81
C ALA A 206 10.51 -3.25 5.70
N ARG A 207 9.99 -3.10 6.92
CA ARG A 207 10.60 -2.28 7.95
C ARG A 207 11.42 -3.16 8.88
N LEU A 208 12.74 -2.98 8.84
CA LEU A 208 13.66 -3.65 9.75
C LEU A 208 13.51 -3.10 11.18
N LEU A 209 13.28 -3.98 12.14
CA LEU A 209 13.14 -3.63 13.56
C LEU A 209 14.47 -3.69 14.32
N THR A 210 15.38 -4.56 13.89
CA THR A 210 16.72 -4.74 14.46
C THR A 210 17.69 -3.71 13.89
N LYS A 211 18.45 -3.00 14.74
CA LYS A 211 19.49 -2.10 14.22
C LYS A 211 20.59 -2.92 13.54
N PRO A 212 21.09 -2.51 12.36
CA PRO A 212 22.32 -3.07 11.83
C PRO A 212 23.46 -2.77 12.83
N GLY A 213 24.09 -3.81 13.36
CA GLY A 213 25.19 -3.72 14.34
C GLY A 213 24.89 -4.17 15.77
N LEU A 214 23.64 -4.47 16.12
CA LEU A 214 23.31 -5.27 17.31
C LEU A 214 23.25 -6.73 16.86
N ALA A 215 24.40 -7.38 16.85
CA ALA A 215 24.50 -8.77 16.45
C ALA A 215 23.59 -9.65 17.33
N TRP A 216 22.92 -10.63 16.72
CA TRP A 216 22.14 -11.69 17.37
C TRP A 216 23.00 -12.67 18.20
N ILE A 217 24.23 -12.29 18.52
CA ILE A 217 25.26 -13.01 19.28
C ILE A 217 24.95 -12.63 20.74
N ASP A 218 24.24 -13.38 21.59
CA ASP A 218 24.49 -14.74 22.08
C ASP A 218 23.23 -15.34 22.76
N ALA A 219 22.04 -15.18 22.19
CA ALA A 219 20.79 -15.51 22.91
C ALA A 219 20.24 -16.94 22.69
N ILE A 220 20.92 -17.77 21.88
CA ILE A 220 20.46 -19.12 21.48
C ILE A 220 21.24 -20.26 22.16
N ASP A 221 22.39 -20.00 22.80
CA ASP A 221 23.21 -21.03 23.49
C ASP A 221 23.43 -20.76 24.99
N VAL A 222 22.35 -20.54 25.77
CA VAL A 222 22.34 -20.75 27.24
C VAL A 222 21.04 -21.38 27.69
#